data_AF-A0A7Y4X9U4-F1
#
_entry.id   AF-A0A7Y4X9U4-F1
#
_cell.length_a   1.000
_cell.length_b   1.000
_cell.length_c   1.000
_cell.angle_alpha   90.00
_cell.angle_beta   90.00
_cell.angle_gamma   90.00
#
_symmetry.space_group_name_H-M   'P 1'
#
loop_
_entity.id
_entity.type
_entity.pdbx_description
1 polymer ?
#
loop_
_entity_poly.entity_id
_entity_poly.type
_entity_poly.pdbx_seq_one_letter_code
_entity_poly.pdbx_strand_id
1 'polypeptide(L)'
;MLLTTSVVSWRQPAFRFGALFTLAALLLFANLHRGDLAGYDDAVYAHEGKQMLARGDWLNVWLNGQLDFDKPPLFIWLEAASFWLLGVNDFAAKFPAALLGLATMALLYHFARQLTANVWLPAWAMLVLATTQYFVK
;
A
#
# COMPACT_ATOMS: atom_id res chain seq x y z
N MET A 1 -36.42 -28.69 -8.25
CA MET A 1 -35.83 -27.49 -7.61
C MET A 1 -34.40 -27.36 -8.16
N LEU A 2 -34.25 -26.67 -9.29
CA LEU A 2 -32.98 -26.57 -10.02
C LEU A 2 -32.16 -25.43 -9.41
N LEU A 3 -31.02 -25.75 -8.80
CA LEU A 3 -29.99 -24.78 -8.46
C LEU A 3 -29.26 -24.38 -9.74
N THR A 4 -29.78 -23.37 -10.44
CA THR A 4 -29.03 -22.69 -11.49
C THR A 4 -27.98 -21.80 -10.84
N THR A 5 -26.79 -22.35 -10.60
CA THR A 5 -25.58 -21.56 -10.40
C THR A 5 -25.26 -20.87 -11.72
N SER A 6 -25.88 -19.71 -11.95
CA SER A 6 -25.57 -18.88 -13.11
C SER A 6 -24.08 -18.53 -13.03
N VAL A 7 -23.32 -19.05 -13.99
CA VAL A 7 -21.92 -18.73 -14.20
C VAL A 7 -21.86 -17.22 -14.39
N VAL A 8 -21.36 -16.51 -13.37
CA VAL A 8 -21.16 -15.05 -13.38
C VAL A 8 -20.45 -14.69 -14.68
N SER A 9 -21.12 -13.93 -15.54
CA SER A 9 -20.59 -13.60 -16.87
C SER A 9 -19.30 -12.79 -16.74
N TRP A 10 -18.18 -13.40 -17.15
CA TRP A 10 -16.80 -12.97 -16.91
C TRP A 10 -16.36 -11.67 -17.62
N ARG A 11 -17.20 -11.04 -18.45
CA ARG A 11 -16.75 -10.02 -19.41
C ARG A 11 -16.87 -8.55 -18.96
N GLN A 12 -17.44 -8.25 -17.81
CA GLN A 12 -17.57 -6.86 -17.30
C GLN A 12 -16.92 -6.47 -15.96
N PRO A 13 -16.39 -7.39 -15.10
CA PRO A 13 -15.70 -6.97 -13.87
C PRO A 13 -14.25 -6.52 -14.10
N ALA A 14 -13.56 -7.07 -15.12
CA ALA A 14 -12.14 -6.79 -15.35
C ALA A 14 -11.86 -5.34 -15.76
N PHE A 15 -12.70 -4.75 -16.61
CA PHE A 15 -12.55 -3.35 -17.02
C PHE A 15 -12.74 -2.38 -15.84
N ARG A 16 -13.80 -2.60 -15.03
CA ARG A 16 -14.10 -1.77 -13.85
C ARG A 16 -12.97 -1.84 -12.84
N PHE A 17 -12.50 -3.05 -12.55
CA PHE A 17 -11.35 -3.27 -11.71
C PHE A 17 -10.13 -2.54 -12.26
N GLY A 18 -9.79 -2.74 -13.54
CA GLY A 18 -8.63 -2.10 -14.17
C GLY A 18 -8.69 -0.57 -14.11
N ALA A 19 -9.84 0.03 -14.42
CA ALA A 19 -10.04 1.47 -14.36
C ALA A 19 -9.88 2.02 -12.94
N LEU A 20 -10.52 1.40 -11.94
CA LEU A 20 -10.42 1.80 -10.54
C LEU A 20 -9.02 1.56 -9.97
N PHE A 21 -8.37 0.46 -10.35
CA PHE A 21 -7.00 0.14 -9.94
C PHE A 21 -6.01 1.14 -10.50
N THR A 22 -6.18 1.54 -11.77
CA THR A 22 -5.37 2.59 -12.39
C THR A 22 -5.61 3.93 -11.69
N LEU A 23 -6.86 4.31 -11.42
CA LEU A 23 -7.18 5.53 -10.68
C LEU A 23 -6.54 5.52 -9.28
N ALA A 24 -6.67 4.42 -8.55
CA ALA A 24 -6.06 4.23 -7.24
C ALA A 24 -4.53 4.36 -7.29
N ALA A 25 -3.89 3.71 -8.26
CA ALA A 25 -2.46 3.83 -8.48
C ALA A 25 -2.07 5.29 -8.76
N LEU A 26 -2.80 6.00 -9.62
CA LEU A 26 -2.54 7.41 -9.88
C LEU A 26 -2.67 8.26 -8.62
N LEU A 27 -3.72 8.06 -7.81
CA LEU A 27 -3.94 8.81 -6.58
C LEU A 27 -2.86 8.55 -5.54
N LEU A 28 -2.51 7.28 -5.29
CA LEU A 28 -1.48 6.91 -4.33
C LEU A 28 -0.10 7.38 -4.77
N PHE A 29 0.27 7.13 -6.04
CA PHE A 29 1.63 7.41 -6.53
C PHE A 29 1.87 8.88 -6.89
N ALA A 30 0.83 9.67 -7.20
CA ALA A 30 0.97 11.10 -7.49
C ALA A 30 1.43 11.91 -6.26
N ASN A 31 1.17 11.42 -5.04
CA ASN A 31 1.56 12.09 -3.80
C ASN A 31 3.01 11.77 -3.35
N LEU A 32 3.68 10.76 -3.91
CA LEU A 32 5.02 10.34 -3.46
C LEU A 32 6.08 11.44 -3.63
N HIS A 33 5.95 12.25 -4.68
CA HIS A 33 6.88 13.35 -4.97
C HIS A 33 6.51 14.66 -4.26
N ARG A 34 5.34 14.71 -3.60
CA ARG A 34 4.83 15.92 -2.95
C ARG A 34 5.11 15.89 -1.46
N GLY A 35 5.59 17.02 -0.98
CA GLY A 35 5.85 17.28 0.43
C GLY A 35 7.03 16.48 0.95
N ASP A 36 7.77 17.08 1.87
CA ASP A 36 8.78 16.38 2.65
C ASP A 36 8.16 15.18 3.40
N LEU A 37 8.97 14.44 4.16
CA LEU A 37 8.49 13.51 5.19
C LEU A 37 7.87 14.31 6.36
N ALA A 38 6.71 14.94 6.12
CA ALA A 38 6.06 15.84 7.06
C ALA A 38 5.40 15.11 8.24
N GLY A 39 5.07 13.82 8.07
CA GLY A 39 4.62 12.96 9.15
C GLY A 39 5.78 12.59 10.07
N TYR A 40 5.58 12.71 11.38
CA TYR A 40 6.57 12.28 12.37
C TYR A 40 6.97 10.82 12.15
N ASP A 41 5.98 9.93 12.02
CA ASP A 41 6.21 8.50 11.81
C ASP A 41 6.92 8.22 10.49
N ASP A 42 6.53 8.89 9.40
CA ASP A 42 7.18 8.74 8.09
C ASP A 42 8.67 9.10 8.17
N ALA A 43 9.01 10.18 8.87
CA ALA A 43 10.39 10.62 9.05
C ALA A 43 11.20 9.66 9.94
N VAL A 44 10.58 9.14 11.01
CA VAL A 44 11.21 8.20 11.95
C VAL A 44 11.47 6.86 11.26
N TYR A 45 10.48 6.29 10.57
CA TYR A 45 10.62 5.01 9.87
C TYR A 45 11.65 5.13 8.74
N ALA A 46 11.58 6.20 7.95
CA ALA A 46 12.59 6.49 6.95
C ALA A 46 14.00 6.61 7.56
N HIS A 47 14.13 7.19 8.76
CA HIS A 47 15.42 7.27 9.47
C HIS A 47 15.93 5.87 9.87
N GLU A 48 15.06 5.04 10.44
CA GLU A 48 15.39 3.66 10.82
C GLU A 48 15.80 2.81 9.62
N GLY A 49 15.06 2.91 8.51
CA GLY A 49 15.41 2.22 7.26
C GLY A 49 16.77 2.66 6.71
N LYS A 50 17.09 3.96 6.81
CA LYS A 50 18.43 4.48 6.47
C LYS A 50 19.52 3.92 7.37
N GLN A 51 19.28 3.85 8.69
CA GLN A 51 20.25 3.29 9.65
C GLN A 51 20.50 1.81 9.38
N MET A 52 19.45 1.06 9.09
CA MET A 52 19.51 -0.37 8.76
C MET A 52 20.43 -0.62 7.54
N LEU A 53 20.27 0.18 6.47
CA LEU A 53 21.17 0.12 5.32
C LEU A 53 22.60 0.56 5.64
N ALA A 54 22.77 1.67 6.35
CA ALA A 54 24.08 2.22 6.66
C ALA A 54 24.91 1.26 7.54
N ARG A 55 24.25 0.48 8.41
CA ARG A 55 24.88 -0.47 9.32
C ARG A 55 25.03 -1.87 8.71
N GLY A 56 24.20 -2.22 7.73
CA GLY A 56 24.08 -3.60 7.23
C GLY A 56 23.46 -4.56 8.24
N ASP A 57 22.89 -4.06 9.33
CA ASP A 57 22.21 -4.84 10.36
C ASP A 57 20.70 -4.80 10.13
N TRP A 58 20.19 -5.83 9.44
CA TRP A 58 18.77 -5.94 9.10
C TRP A 58 17.93 -6.51 10.23
N LEU A 59 18.51 -6.98 11.33
CA LEU A 59 17.75 -7.57 12.41
C LEU A 59 17.34 -6.52 13.45
N ASN A 60 18.28 -5.64 13.81
CA ASN A 60 18.06 -4.63 14.83
C ASN A 60 17.64 -3.30 14.22
N VAL A 61 16.57 -2.72 14.73
CA VAL A 61 16.14 -1.36 14.37
C VAL A 61 16.88 -0.36 15.24
N TRP A 62 17.40 0.71 14.63
CA TRP A 62 18.20 1.73 15.31
C TRP A 62 17.59 3.11 15.09
N LEU A 63 17.37 3.84 16.19
CA LEU A 63 16.90 5.22 16.19
C LEU A 63 17.80 6.06 17.09
N ASN A 64 18.36 7.15 16.56
CA ASN A 64 19.24 8.07 17.31
C ASN A 64 20.42 7.37 18.04
N GLY A 65 20.95 6.29 17.45
CA GLY A 65 22.09 5.54 17.99
C GLY A 65 21.74 4.53 19.09
N GLN A 66 20.46 4.34 19.39
CA GLN A 66 19.97 3.32 20.32
C GLN A 66 19.14 2.28 19.57
N LEU A 67 19.03 1.08 20.17
CA LEU A 67 18.13 0.05 19.67
C LEU A 67 16.69 0.49 19.93
N ASP A 68 15.86 0.45 18.88
CA ASP A 68 14.42 0.67 18.97
C ASP A 68 13.70 -0.67 18.86
N PHE A 69 12.90 -1.03 19.87
CA PHE A 69 12.12 -2.26 19.93
C PHE A 69 10.61 -1.98 20.07
N ASP A 70 10.17 -0.75 19.82
CA ASP A 70 8.78 -0.36 20.02
C ASP A 70 7.82 -1.02 19.01
N LYS A 71 8.35 -1.46 17.85
CA LYS A 71 7.58 -2.05 16.75
C LYS A 71 8.35 -3.15 16.02
N PRO A 72 7.66 -4.14 15.43
CA PRO A 72 8.30 -5.16 14.61
C PRO A 72 8.89 -4.55 13.32
N PRO A 73 9.99 -5.11 12.78
CA PRO A 73 10.80 -4.44 11.75
C PRO A 73 10.24 -4.56 10.32
N LEU A 74 9.09 -5.21 10.11
CA LEU A 74 8.61 -5.56 8.76
C LEU A 74 8.50 -4.34 7.83
N PHE A 75 7.90 -3.24 8.30
CA PHE A 75 7.77 -2.03 7.48
C PHE A 75 9.14 -1.39 7.22
N ILE A 76 10.01 -1.39 8.23
CA ILE A 76 11.39 -0.86 8.14
C ILE A 76 12.22 -1.67 7.14
N TRP A 77 12.03 -2.99 7.05
CA TRP A 77 12.65 -3.82 6.01
C TRP A 77 12.22 -3.41 4.62
N LEU A 78 10.93 -3.09 4.43
CA LEU A 78 10.43 -2.65 3.13
C LEU A 78 10.99 -1.28 2.75
N GLU A 79 11.10 -0.35 3.70
CA GLU A 79 11.75 0.95 3.46
C GLU A 79 13.24 0.81 3.18
N ALA A 80 13.97 0.02 3.98
CA ALA A 80 15.38 -0.27 3.74
C ALA A 80 15.59 -0.91 2.35
N ALA A 81 14.76 -1.88 1.96
CA ALA A 81 14.83 -2.47 0.62
C ALA A 81 14.50 -1.45 -0.48
N SER A 82 13.53 -0.56 -0.24
CA SER A 82 13.18 0.52 -1.16
C SER A 82 14.33 1.49 -1.37
N PHE A 83 14.98 1.93 -0.29
CA PHE A 83 16.18 2.77 -0.34
C PHE A 83 17.35 2.08 -1.04
N TRP A 84 17.50 0.76 -0.86
CA TRP A 84 18.54 -0.01 -1.54
C TRP A 84 18.33 -0.06 -3.06
N LEU A 85 17.06 -0.17 -3.51
CA LEU A 85 16.70 -0.25 -4.92
C LEU A 85 16.62 1.11 -5.63
N LEU A 86 16.06 2.11 -4.96
CA LEU A 86 15.63 3.39 -5.54
C LEU A 86 16.50 4.58 -5.08
N GLY A 87 17.47 4.33 -4.19
CA GLY A 87 18.26 5.35 -3.53
C GLY A 87 17.53 6.01 -2.36
N VAL A 88 18.28 6.70 -1.51
CA VAL A 88 17.73 7.40 -0.34
C VAL A 88 17.10 8.73 -0.78
N ASN A 89 15.78 8.77 -0.81
CA ASN A 89 14.98 9.96 -1.09
C ASN A 89 13.54 9.76 -0.59
N ASP A 90 12.75 10.83 -0.57
CA ASP A 90 11.37 10.81 -0.06
C ASP A 90 10.44 9.90 -0.86
N PHE A 91 10.67 9.79 -2.17
CA PHE A 91 9.93 8.87 -3.02
C PHE A 91 10.13 7.42 -2.56
N ALA A 92 11.38 7.02 -2.33
CA ALA A 92 11.73 5.68 -1.87
C ALA A 92 11.19 5.39 -0.46
N ALA A 93 11.14 6.37 0.43
CA ALA A 93 10.53 6.22 1.76
C ALA A 93 9.02 5.93 1.67
N LYS A 94 8.31 6.66 0.80
CA LYS A 94 6.84 6.54 0.63
C LYS A 94 6.42 5.38 -0.26
N PHE A 95 7.32 4.87 -1.11
CA PHE A 95 7.03 3.83 -2.10
C PHE A 95 6.45 2.53 -1.52
N PRO A 96 6.99 1.95 -0.43
CA PRO A 96 6.42 0.76 0.20
C PRO A 96 4.97 0.94 0.64
N ALA A 97 4.66 2.08 1.29
CA ALA A 97 3.32 2.37 1.77
C ALA A 97 2.32 2.47 0.60
N ALA A 98 2.69 3.16 -0.48
CA ALA A 98 1.86 3.27 -1.68
C ALA A 98 1.61 1.90 -2.36
N LEU A 99 2.64 1.05 -2.42
CA LEU A 99 2.53 -0.30 -2.97
C LEU A 99 1.58 -1.18 -2.13
N LEU A 100 1.72 -1.13 -0.80
CA LEU A 100 0.84 -1.85 0.13
C LEU A 100 -0.60 -1.30 0.10
N GLY A 101 -0.78 0.00 -0.06
CA GLY A 101 -2.09 0.61 -0.28
C GLY A 101 -2.75 0.09 -1.55
N LEU A 102 -2.01 0.03 -2.66
CA LEU A 102 -2.50 -0.51 -3.93
C LEU A 102 -2.85 -2.01 -3.82
N ALA A 103 -2.01 -2.79 -3.13
CA ALA A 103 -2.29 -4.20 -2.85
C ALA A 103 -3.56 -4.38 -2.00
N THR A 104 -3.75 -3.52 -0.99
CA THR A 104 -4.94 -3.52 -0.13
C THR A 104 -6.22 -3.29 -0.93
N MET A 105 -6.19 -2.39 -1.92
CA MET A 105 -7.34 -2.19 -2.81
C MET A 105 -7.64 -3.39 -3.70
N ALA A 106 -6.60 -4.04 -4.24
CA ALA A 106 -6.78 -5.26 -5.01
C ALA A 106 -7.41 -6.37 -4.15
N LEU A 107 -6.93 -6.53 -2.92
CA LEU A 107 -7.48 -7.48 -1.95
C LEU A 107 -8.93 -7.15 -1.57
N LEU A 108 -9.25 -5.87 -1.33
CA LEU A 108 -10.61 -5.43 -1.03
C LEU A 108 -11.56 -5.80 -2.17
N TYR A 109 -11.20 -5.47 -3.40
CA TYR A 109 -12.02 -5.82 -4.56
C TYR A 109 -12.17 -7.34 -4.71
N HIS A 110 -11.09 -8.09 -4.50
CA HIS A 110 -11.08 -9.55 -4.59
C HIS A 110 -11.99 -10.19 -3.53
N PHE A 111 -11.87 -9.80 -2.26
CA PHE A 111 -12.71 -10.33 -1.18
C PHE A 111 -14.16 -9.89 -1.32
N ALA A 112 -14.43 -8.63 -1.67
CA ALA A 112 -15.80 -8.17 -1.90
C ALA A 112 -16.47 -9.01 -3.00
N ARG A 113 -15.74 -9.36 -4.07
CA ARG A 113 -16.26 -10.24 -5.12
C ARG A 113 -16.57 -11.67 -4.66
N GLN A 114 -15.87 -12.19 -3.67
CA GLN A 114 -16.12 -13.52 -3.13
C GLN A 114 -17.30 -13.54 -2.14
N LEU A 115 -17.49 -12.45 -1.40
CA LEU A 115 -18.47 -12.36 -0.33
C LEU A 115 -19.86 -11.91 -0.79
N THR A 116 -20.01 -11.42 -2.02
CA THR A 116 -21.30 -10.89 -2.52
C THR A 116 -21.64 -11.35 -3.93
N ALA A 117 -22.94 -11.51 -4.19
CA ALA A 117 -23.47 -11.69 -5.54
C ALA A 117 -23.64 -10.35 -6.30
N ASN A 118 -23.54 -9.21 -5.61
CA ASN A 118 -23.72 -7.89 -6.22
C ASN A 118 -22.46 -7.47 -7.01
N VAL A 119 -22.58 -7.38 -8.34
CA VAL A 119 -21.44 -7.06 -9.23
C VAL A 119 -20.87 -5.64 -9.06
N TRP A 120 -21.61 -4.74 -8.42
CA TRP A 120 -21.21 -3.36 -8.21
C TRP A 120 -20.57 -3.11 -6.85
N LEU A 121 -20.91 -3.91 -5.83
CA LEU A 121 -20.42 -3.73 -4.47
C LEU A 121 -18.88 -3.68 -4.37
N PRO A 122 -18.10 -4.53 -5.06
CA PRO A 122 -16.63 -4.45 -5.02
C PRO A 122 -16.09 -3.14 -5.59
N ALA A 123 -16.72 -2.62 -6.65
CA ALA A 123 -16.34 -1.36 -7.26
C ALA A 123 -16.64 -0.17 -6.34
N TRP A 124 -17.82 -0.17 -5.70
CA TRP A 124 -18.18 0.86 -4.72
C TRP A 124 -17.27 0.83 -3.50
N ALA A 125 -16.98 -0.35 -2.95
CA ALA A 125 -16.07 -0.49 -1.81
C ALA A 125 -14.67 0.06 -2.13
N MET A 126 -14.13 -0.31 -3.29
CA MET A 126 -12.83 0.18 -3.76
C MET A 126 -12.84 1.70 -4.00
N LEU A 127 -13.92 2.23 -4.59
CA LEU A 127 -14.06 3.67 -4.83
C LEU A 127 -14.10 4.45 -3.50
N VAL A 128 -14.90 3.99 -2.53
CA VAL A 128 -14.98 4.61 -1.19
C VAL A 128 -13.60 4.65 -0.54
N LEU A 129 -12.88 3.52 -0.54
CA LEU A 129 -11.52 3.48 0.00
C LEU A 129 -10.58 4.43 -0.75
N ALA A 130 -10.68 4.49 -2.09
CA ALA A 130 -9.84 5.35 -2.93
C ALA A 130 -10.11 6.85 -2.77
N THR A 131 -11.28 7.20 -2.24
CA THR A 131 -11.62 8.60 -1.93
C THR A 131 -11.45 8.94 -0.44
N THR A 132 -11.07 7.96 0.39
CA THR A 132 -10.88 8.18 1.82
C THR A 132 -9.56 8.91 2.07
N GLN A 133 -9.63 10.17 2.53
CA GLN A 133 -8.46 11.02 2.73
C GLN A 133 -7.37 10.38 3.60
N TYR A 134 -7.74 9.68 4.67
CA TYR A 134 -6.79 9.01 5.56
C TYR A 134 -6.03 7.86 4.89
N PHE A 135 -6.58 7.26 3.84
CA PHE A 135 -5.96 6.18 3.10
C PHE A 135 -5.01 6.70 2.00
N VAL A 136 -5.34 7.86 1.41
CA VAL A 136 -4.61 8.47 0.28
C VAL A 136 -3.65 9.58 0.74
N LYS A 137 -3.32 9.61 2.04
CA LYS A 137 -2.38 10.58 2.62
C LYS A 137 -1.13 10.76 1.78
#